data_AF-A0A4Q6CEZ1-F1
#
_entry.id   AF-A0A4Q6CEZ1-F1
#
_cell.length_a   1.000
_cell.length_b   1.000
_cell.length_c   1.000
_cell.angle_alpha   90.00
_cell.angle_beta   90.00
_cell.angle_gamma   90.00
#
_symmetry.space_group_name_H-M   'P 1'
#
loop_
_entity.id
_entity.type
_entity.pdbx_description
1 polymer ?
#
loop_
_entity_poly.entity_id
_entity_poly.type
_entity_poly.pdbx_seq_one_letter_code
_entity_poly.pdbx_strand_id
1 'polypeptide(L)'
;MSEFKSTPTENGANLRLAFAGTIDEDVEFPAIEAGKYQSITLDLSAIKAINSVGIREWLNWIRPLAEKSDFVLENCPKAMVFQFNMVEGFLPPRSKVASFFVPFYSEGEDKEANVLFTVGKEVTANGGSVSINYDPKAAGMPDDMEMDVTESKYFQFLKAK
;
A
#
# COMPACT_ATOMS: atom_id res chain seq x y z
N MET A 1 -19.57 11.71 4.97
CA MET A 1 -18.47 10.74 4.81
C MET A 1 -18.31 10.49 3.32
N SER A 2 -17.09 10.41 2.79
CA SER A 2 -16.91 10.14 1.35
C SER A 2 -16.99 8.64 1.12
N GLU A 3 -18.04 8.21 0.41
CA GLU A 3 -18.25 6.82 -0.01
C GLU A 3 -17.01 6.25 -0.72
N PHE A 4 -16.74 4.97 -0.47
CA PHE A 4 -15.73 4.21 -1.21
C PHE A 4 -16.08 4.17 -2.71
N LYS A 5 -15.08 4.32 -3.56
CA LYS A 5 -15.21 4.21 -5.02
C LYS A 5 -14.09 3.35 -5.58
N SER A 6 -14.44 2.53 -6.56
CA SER A 6 -13.49 1.81 -7.39
C SER A 6 -13.69 2.18 -8.86
N THR A 7 -12.58 2.50 -9.55
CA THR A 7 -12.60 2.82 -10.99
C THR A 7 -11.76 1.80 -11.76
N PRO A 8 -12.37 0.93 -12.58
CA PRO A 8 -11.65 -0.09 -13.34
C PRO A 8 -11.04 0.46 -14.64
N THR A 9 -9.91 -0.12 -15.04
CA THR A 9 -9.30 0.04 -16.36
C THR A 9 -8.79 -1.33 -16.80
N GLU A 10 -9.40 -1.87 -17.85
CA GLU A 10 -9.08 -3.22 -18.36
C GLU A 10 -8.13 -3.15 -19.55
N ASN A 11 -7.13 -4.03 -19.58
CA ASN A 11 -6.24 -4.22 -20.71
C ASN A 11 -5.91 -5.70 -20.90
N GLY A 12 -6.73 -6.38 -21.70
CA GLY A 12 -6.60 -7.82 -21.94
C GLY A 12 -6.71 -8.62 -20.65
N ALA A 13 -5.64 -9.35 -20.30
CA ALA A 13 -5.59 -10.17 -19.09
C ALA A 13 -5.26 -9.38 -17.82
N ASN A 14 -5.15 -8.05 -17.90
CA ASN A 14 -4.80 -7.18 -16.77
C ASN A 14 -5.96 -6.25 -16.39
N LEU A 15 -6.16 -6.09 -15.10
CA LEU A 15 -7.10 -5.11 -14.54
C LEU A 15 -6.34 -4.13 -13.66
N ARG A 16 -6.58 -2.84 -13.83
CA ARG A 16 -6.21 -1.80 -12.85
C ARG A 16 -7.47 -1.30 -12.16
N LEU A 17 -7.42 -1.15 -10.84
CA LEU A 17 -8.45 -0.53 -10.03
C LEU A 17 -7.87 0.65 -9.27
N ALA A 18 -8.44 1.84 -9.47
CA ALA A 18 -8.16 2.98 -8.61
C ALA A 18 -9.20 3.04 -7.48
N PHE A 19 -8.74 2.94 -6.24
CA PHE A 19 -9.58 3.00 -5.05
C PHE A 19 -9.51 4.38 -4.39
N ALA A 20 -10.66 4.90 -4.01
CA ALA A 20 -10.79 6.19 -3.34
C ALA A 20 -11.79 6.12 -2.18
N GLY A 21 -11.52 6.82 -1.09
CA GLY A 21 -12.42 6.91 0.08
C GLY A 21 -11.91 6.14 1.30
N THR A 22 -12.84 5.66 2.12
CA THR A 22 -12.56 4.90 3.33
C THR A 22 -12.90 3.43 3.11
N ILE A 23 -12.14 2.52 3.72
CA ILE A 23 -12.45 1.09 3.74
C ILE A 23 -13.01 0.77 5.14
N ASP A 24 -14.33 0.76 5.28
CA ASP A 24 -15.06 0.58 6.55
C ASP A 24 -16.25 -0.38 6.36
N GLU A 25 -17.26 -0.32 7.23
CA GLU A 25 -18.47 -1.13 7.15
C GLU A 25 -19.32 -0.93 5.89
N ASP A 26 -19.21 0.22 5.23
CA ASP A 26 -20.01 0.58 4.06
C ASP A 26 -19.25 0.28 2.75
N VAL A 27 -18.09 -0.38 2.83
CA VAL A 27 -17.27 -0.66 1.64
C VAL A 27 -17.94 -1.68 0.72
N GLU A 28 -18.10 -1.30 -0.54
CA GLU A 28 -18.53 -2.19 -1.61
C GLU A 28 -17.38 -2.39 -2.61
N PHE A 29 -16.64 -3.49 -2.44
CA PHE A 29 -15.59 -3.86 -3.39
C PHE A 29 -16.17 -4.34 -4.73
N PRO A 30 -15.47 -4.10 -5.86
CA PRO A 30 -15.95 -4.54 -7.16
C PRO A 30 -16.03 -6.07 -7.23
N ALA A 31 -17.14 -6.58 -7.76
CA ALA A 31 -17.30 -8.00 -8.03
C ALA A 31 -16.40 -8.43 -9.20
N ILE A 32 -15.43 -9.29 -8.93
CA ILE A 32 -14.47 -9.80 -9.92
C ILE A 32 -14.56 -11.31 -9.93
N GLU A 33 -14.70 -11.89 -11.12
CA GLU A 33 -14.63 -13.33 -11.30
C GLU A 33 -13.19 -13.82 -11.11
N ALA A 34 -12.98 -14.74 -10.17
CA ALA A 34 -11.66 -15.29 -9.89
C ALA A 34 -11.06 -15.97 -11.13
N GLY A 35 -9.82 -15.62 -11.49
CA GLY A 35 -9.14 -16.14 -12.68
C GLY A 35 -9.48 -15.43 -13.99
N LYS A 36 -10.40 -14.44 -13.98
CA LYS A 36 -10.66 -13.60 -15.17
C LYS A 36 -9.43 -12.81 -15.60
N TYR A 37 -8.66 -12.30 -14.64
CA TYR A 37 -7.44 -11.53 -14.89
C TYR A 37 -6.23 -12.30 -14.37
N GLN A 38 -5.13 -12.27 -15.13
CA GLN A 38 -3.84 -12.80 -14.67
C GLN A 38 -3.20 -11.87 -13.65
N SER A 39 -3.33 -10.55 -13.84
CA SER A 39 -2.79 -9.54 -12.93
C SER A 39 -3.81 -8.46 -12.59
N ILE A 40 -3.87 -8.08 -11.32
CA ILE A 40 -4.72 -7.02 -10.79
C ILE A 40 -3.82 -5.98 -10.11
N THR A 41 -3.83 -4.75 -10.63
CA THR A 41 -3.12 -3.61 -10.04
C THR A 41 -4.09 -2.75 -9.23
N LEU A 42 -3.76 -2.45 -7.97
CA LEU A 42 -4.55 -1.61 -7.08
C LEU A 42 -3.80 -0.30 -6.86
N ASP A 43 -4.37 0.81 -7.33
CA ASP A 43 -3.91 2.15 -7.00
C ASP A 43 -4.66 2.64 -5.76
N LEU A 44 -3.93 2.80 -4.67
CA LEU A 44 -4.47 3.11 -3.35
C LEU A 44 -4.24 4.58 -2.95
N SER A 45 -3.79 5.43 -3.88
CA SER A 45 -3.43 6.83 -3.62
C SER A 45 -4.55 7.67 -2.98
N ALA A 46 -5.81 7.33 -3.25
CA ALA A 46 -6.97 8.06 -2.74
C ALA A 46 -7.67 7.36 -1.56
N ILE A 47 -7.08 6.29 -1.01
CA ILE A 47 -7.55 5.69 0.25
C ILE A 47 -7.15 6.58 1.42
N LYS A 48 -8.13 6.93 2.25
CA LYS A 48 -7.97 7.84 3.40
C LYS A 48 -7.74 7.10 4.71
N ALA A 49 -8.51 6.04 4.94
CA ALA A 49 -8.49 5.29 6.18
C ALA A 49 -9.04 3.88 5.96
N ILE A 50 -8.74 3.00 6.92
CA ILE A 50 -9.29 1.66 7.02
C ILE A 50 -9.56 1.33 8.50
N ASN A 51 -10.71 0.72 8.80
CA ASN A 51 -11.06 0.26 10.15
C ASN A 51 -11.10 -1.27 10.25
N SER A 52 -11.47 -1.80 11.41
CA SER A 52 -11.51 -3.26 11.66
C SER A 52 -12.52 -4.01 10.79
N VAL A 53 -13.69 -3.42 10.51
CA VAL A 53 -14.69 -4.02 9.63
C VAL A 53 -14.18 -4.02 8.19
N GLY A 54 -13.63 -2.90 7.75
CA GLY A 54 -13.00 -2.77 6.43
C GLY A 54 -11.85 -3.76 6.20
N ILE A 55 -11.04 -4.06 7.23
CA ILE A 55 -10.01 -5.11 7.16
C ILE A 55 -10.65 -6.47 6.84
N ARG A 56 -11.75 -6.82 7.49
CA ARG A 56 -12.46 -8.08 7.24
C ARG A 56 -12.99 -8.15 5.81
N GLU A 57 -13.63 -7.08 5.34
CA GLU A 57 -14.17 -7.02 3.98
C GLU A 57 -13.06 -7.09 2.93
N TRP A 58 -11.92 -6.43 3.17
CA TRP A 58 -10.72 -6.55 2.32
C TRP A 58 -10.25 -8.00 2.21
N LEU A 59 -10.12 -8.70 3.34
CA LEU A 59 -9.68 -10.09 3.37
C LEU A 59 -10.67 -11.01 2.64
N ASN A 60 -11.97 -10.81 2.82
CA ASN A 60 -13.01 -11.57 2.12
C ASN A 60 -12.92 -11.38 0.60
N TRP A 61 -12.63 -10.16 0.16
CA TRP A 61 -12.54 -9.80 -1.25
C TRP A 61 -11.24 -10.28 -1.91
N ILE A 62 -10.07 -10.02 -1.29
CA ILE A 62 -8.78 -10.23 -1.95
C ILE A 62 -8.36 -11.71 -1.98
N ARG A 63 -8.69 -12.49 -0.94
CA ARG A 63 -8.24 -13.89 -0.80
C ARG A 63 -8.64 -14.78 -1.99
N PRO A 64 -9.92 -14.89 -2.37
CA PRO A 64 -10.31 -15.76 -3.49
C PRO A 64 -9.71 -15.30 -4.83
N LEU A 65 -9.48 -13.99 -5.00
CA LEU A 65 -8.84 -13.46 -6.21
C LEU A 65 -7.36 -13.80 -6.27
N ALA A 66 -6.65 -13.68 -5.15
CA ALA A 66 -5.21 -13.93 -5.05
C ALA A 66 -4.82 -15.41 -5.24
N GLU A 67 -5.77 -16.34 -5.16
CA GLU A 67 -5.54 -17.75 -5.53
C GLU A 67 -5.29 -17.91 -7.04
N LYS A 68 -5.83 -17.01 -7.87
CA LYS A 68 -5.83 -17.12 -9.33
C LYS A 68 -5.15 -15.97 -10.05
N SER A 69 -4.92 -14.84 -9.37
CA SER A 69 -4.35 -13.63 -9.96
C SER A 69 -3.16 -13.11 -9.15
N ASP A 70 -2.17 -12.55 -9.83
CA ASP A 70 -1.09 -11.78 -9.20
C ASP A 70 -1.58 -10.37 -8.84
N PHE A 71 -1.13 -9.83 -7.71
CA PHE A 71 -1.50 -8.49 -7.26
C PHE A 71 -0.31 -7.54 -7.28
N VAL A 72 -0.54 -6.31 -7.75
CA VAL A 72 0.41 -5.20 -7.63
C VAL A 72 -0.27 -4.05 -6.91
N LEU A 73 0.26 -3.63 -5.78
CA LEU A 73 -0.29 -2.52 -5.00
C LEU A 73 0.61 -1.30 -5.18
N GLU A 74 0.00 -0.19 -5.58
CA GLU A 74 0.66 1.07 -5.88
C GLU A 74 0.12 2.20 -5.00
N ASN A 75 0.98 3.18 -4.73
CA ASN A 75 0.66 4.40 -4.00
C ASN A 75 0.00 4.12 -2.65
N CYS A 76 0.50 3.11 -1.93
CA CYS A 76 -0.10 2.64 -0.69
C CYS A 76 0.05 3.68 0.44
N PRO A 77 -1.03 4.20 1.03
CA PRO A 77 -0.95 5.13 2.15
C PRO A 77 -0.48 4.43 3.44
N LYS A 78 0.04 5.22 4.41
CA LYS A 78 0.53 4.74 5.73
C LYS A 78 -0.44 3.76 6.40
N ALA A 79 -1.74 4.05 6.34
CA ALA A 79 -2.79 3.20 6.91
C ALA A 79 -2.80 1.78 6.32
N MET A 80 -2.57 1.62 5.01
CA MET A 80 -2.51 0.32 4.34
C MET A 80 -1.18 -0.39 4.64
N VAL A 81 -0.06 0.34 4.68
CA VAL A 81 1.24 -0.21 5.05
C VAL A 81 1.23 -0.81 6.45
N PHE A 82 0.56 -0.14 7.40
CA PHE A 82 0.34 -0.69 8.73
C PHE A 82 -0.40 -2.02 8.69
N GLN A 83 -1.44 -2.16 7.86
CA GLN A 83 -2.16 -3.44 7.76
C GLN A 83 -1.31 -4.54 7.10
N PHE A 84 -0.46 -4.23 6.12
CA PHE A 84 0.47 -5.22 5.53
C PHE A 84 1.40 -5.87 6.57
N ASN A 85 1.82 -5.07 7.54
CA ASN A 85 2.70 -5.50 8.62
C ASN A 85 1.95 -6.20 9.75
N MET A 86 0.75 -5.73 10.11
CA MET A 86 0.03 -6.18 11.32
C MET A 86 -0.97 -7.30 11.09
N VAL A 87 -1.53 -7.44 9.89
CA VAL A 87 -2.66 -8.34 9.62
C VAL A 87 -2.24 -9.47 8.67
N GLU A 88 -2.37 -10.70 9.14
CA GLU A 88 -2.06 -11.89 8.35
C GLU A 88 -2.99 -12.03 7.14
N GLY A 89 -2.40 -12.31 5.97
CA GLY A 89 -3.14 -12.46 4.71
C GLY A 89 -3.66 -11.14 4.12
N PHE A 90 -3.40 -9.99 4.74
CA PHE A 90 -3.80 -8.69 4.18
C PHE A 90 -3.04 -8.36 2.90
N LEU A 91 -1.78 -8.80 2.82
CA LEU A 91 -0.96 -8.86 1.61
C LEU A 91 -0.77 -10.35 1.23
N PRO A 92 -1.56 -10.90 0.28
CA PRO A 92 -1.46 -12.30 -0.13
C PRO A 92 -0.09 -12.68 -0.73
N PRO A 93 0.33 -13.97 -0.71
CA PRO A 93 1.69 -14.40 -1.11
C PRO A 93 2.14 -14.04 -2.54
N ARG A 94 1.21 -13.85 -3.47
CA ARG A 94 1.47 -13.45 -4.88
C ARG A 94 1.31 -11.95 -5.12
N SER A 95 1.37 -11.16 -4.05
CA SER A 95 1.21 -9.71 -4.12
C SER A 95 2.56 -9.02 -4.02
N LYS A 96 2.75 -7.98 -4.83
CA LYS A 96 3.88 -7.06 -4.75
C LYS A 96 3.37 -5.68 -4.35
N VAL A 97 4.03 -5.04 -3.39
CA VAL A 97 3.89 -3.60 -3.19
C VAL A 97 4.92 -2.90 -4.07
N ALA A 98 4.48 -2.13 -5.05
CA ALA A 98 5.34 -1.39 -5.97
C ALA A 98 5.70 0.00 -5.45
N SER A 99 4.77 0.68 -4.78
CA SER A 99 5.03 1.98 -4.15
C SER A 99 4.14 2.23 -2.93
N PHE A 100 4.67 2.98 -1.97
CA PHE A 100 4.01 3.28 -0.70
C PHE A 100 4.53 4.58 -0.09
N PHE A 101 3.72 5.26 0.69
CA PHE A 101 4.10 6.50 1.36
C PHE A 101 4.84 6.21 2.66
N VAL A 102 5.94 6.91 2.90
CA VAL A 102 6.70 6.91 4.16
C VAL A 102 6.46 8.24 4.85
N PRO A 103 5.99 8.25 6.11
CA PRO A 103 5.79 9.48 6.85
C PRO A 103 7.12 10.01 7.38
N PHE A 104 7.28 11.33 7.33
CA PHE A 104 8.39 12.06 7.88
C PHE A 104 7.88 13.21 8.75
N TYR A 105 8.64 13.58 9.76
CA TYR A 105 8.37 14.70 10.63
C TYR A 105 9.65 15.50 10.89
N SER A 106 9.51 16.82 11.02
CA SER A 106 10.54 17.75 11.47
C SER A 106 10.03 18.45 12.73
N GLU A 107 10.73 18.25 13.84
CA GLU A 107 10.37 18.84 15.14
C GLU A 107 10.62 20.35 15.17
N GLY A 108 11.71 20.81 14.55
CA GLY A 108 12.08 22.23 14.53
C GLY A 108 11.14 23.10 13.72
N GLU A 109 10.55 22.56 12.65
CA GLU A 109 9.60 23.28 11.80
C GLU A 109 8.13 22.91 12.04
N ASP A 110 7.86 21.92 12.90
CA ASP A 110 6.54 21.31 13.13
C ASP A 110 5.84 20.93 11.81
N LYS A 111 6.56 20.17 10.97
CA LYS A 111 6.12 19.80 9.62
C LYS A 111 6.07 18.30 9.43
N GLU A 112 4.95 17.83 8.89
CA GLU A 112 4.76 16.46 8.42
C GLU A 112 4.88 16.39 6.89
N ALA A 113 5.45 15.29 6.39
CA ALA A 113 5.39 14.95 4.97
C ALA A 113 5.14 13.45 4.77
N ASN A 114 4.48 13.10 3.67
CA ASN A 114 4.37 11.72 3.21
C ASN A 114 5.10 11.60 1.88
N VAL A 115 6.23 10.89 1.87
CA VAL A 115 7.08 10.72 0.69
C VAL A 115 6.76 9.40 0.02
N LEU A 116 6.46 9.42 -1.28
CA LEU A 116 6.24 8.19 -2.04
C LEU A 116 7.58 7.47 -2.29
N PHE A 117 7.72 6.28 -1.72
CA PHE A 117 8.83 5.37 -1.99
C PHE A 117 8.42 4.36 -3.04
N THR A 118 9.27 4.17 -4.06
CA THR A 118 9.12 3.13 -5.07
C THR A 118 10.11 2.01 -4.82
N VAL A 119 9.62 0.77 -4.80
CA VAL A 119 10.48 -0.41 -4.63
C VAL A 119 11.36 -0.57 -5.86
N GLY A 120 12.68 -0.59 -5.63
CA GLY A 120 13.72 -0.57 -6.67
C GLY A 120 14.38 0.80 -6.87
N LYS A 121 13.85 1.87 -6.26
CA LYS A 121 14.40 3.23 -6.33
C LYS A 121 14.78 3.75 -4.94
N GLU A 122 13.81 4.30 -4.20
CA GLU A 122 14.04 4.83 -2.84
C GLU A 122 14.22 3.71 -1.81
N VAL A 123 13.76 2.50 -2.10
CA VAL A 123 13.90 1.33 -1.21
C VAL A 123 14.17 0.07 -2.01
N THR A 124 15.08 -0.77 -1.54
CA THR A 124 15.33 -2.10 -2.10
C THR A 124 15.20 -3.15 -1.01
N ALA A 125 14.74 -4.35 -1.39
CA ALA A 125 14.63 -5.50 -0.50
C ALA A 125 15.31 -6.69 -1.14
N ASN A 126 16.38 -7.20 -0.51
CA ASN A 126 17.20 -8.29 -1.01
C ASN A 126 17.44 -9.30 0.11
N GLY A 127 17.01 -10.56 -0.09
CA GLY A 127 17.33 -11.65 0.84
C GLY A 127 16.88 -11.41 2.30
N GLY A 128 15.78 -10.67 2.52
CA GLY A 128 15.28 -10.34 3.87
C GLY A 128 15.85 -9.07 4.49
N SER A 129 16.83 -8.43 3.84
CA SER A 129 17.34 -7.11 4.22
C SER A 129 16.63 -6.01 3.41
N VAL A 130 16.35 -4.89 4.07
CA VAL A 130 15.79 -3.68 3.45
C VAL A 130 16.87 -2.60 3.49
N SER A 131 17.04 -1.89 2.37
CA SER A 131 17.94 -0.74 2.26
C SER A 131 17.17 0.46 1.74
N ILE A 132 17.33 1.59 2.41
CA ILE A 132 16.72 2.87 2.04
C ILE A 132 17.77 3.71 1.31
N ASN A 133 17.42 4.16 0.11
CA ASN A 133 18.24 5.02 -0.75
C ASN A 133 17.55 6.37 -0.91
N TYR A 134 17.23 7.02 0.22
CA TYR A 134 16.55 8.31 0.25
C TYR A 134 17.23 9.22 1.27
N ASP A 135 17.52 10.45 0.84
CA ASP A 135 18.07 11.52 1.67
C ASP A 135 17.05 12.69 1.65
N PRO A 136 16.34 12.93 2.77
CA PRO A 136 15.39 14.03 2.87
C PRO A 136 16.01 15.39 2.57
N LYS A 137 17.25 15.63 3.01
CA LYS A 137 17.95 16.90 2.80
C LYS A 137 18.29 17.09 1.32
N ALA A 138 18.77 16.05 0.65
CA ALA A 138 19.00 16.10 -0.80
C ALA A 138 17.70 16.32 -1.60
N ALA A 139 16.55 15.92 -1.05
CA ALA A 139 15.22 16.19 -1.59
C ALA A 139 14.67 17.60 -1.26
N GLY A 140 15.46 18.46 -0.60
CA GLY A 140 15.06 19.83 -0.24
C GLY A 140 14.15 19.92 0.98
N MET A 141 14.10 18.88 1.81
CA MET A 141 13.39 18.87 3.09
C MET A 141 14.24 19.53 4.20
N PRO A 142 13.63 19.91 5.34
CA PRO A 142 14.37 20.41 6.51
C PRO A 142 15.51 19.48 6.95
N ASP A 143 16.54 20.07 7.55
CA ASP A 143 17.75 19.35 7.97
C ASP A 143 17.50 18.32 9.09
N ASP A 144 16.44 18.51 9.87
CA ASP A 144 15.99 17.65 10.96
C ASP A 144 14.83 16.72 10.53
N MET A 145 14.53 16.63 9.23
CA MET A 145 13.46 15.77 8.74
C MET A 145 13.82 14.29 8.90
N GLU A 146 13.06 13.57 9.72
CA GLU A 146 13.26 12.15 10.02
C GLU A 146 12.01 11.31 9.78
N MET A 147 12.17 9.99 9.63
CA MET A 147 11.02 9.10 9.44
C MET A 147 10.18 9.03 10.71
N ASP A 148 8.89 9.34 10.60
CA ASP A 148 7.90 9.27 11.69
C ASP A 148 7.35 7.83 11.85
N VAL A 149 8.26 6.85 11.81
CA VAL A 149 7.97 5.42 12.00
C VAL A 149 9.22 4.69 12.43
N THR A 150 9.06 3.59 13.18
CA THR A 150 10.16 2.65 13.41
C THR A 150 10.46 1.88 12.11
N GLU A 151 11.56 2.21 11.43
CA GLU A 151 11.95 1.60 10.14
C GLU A 151 11.90 0.07 10.16
N SER A 152 12.49 -0.55 11.19
CA SER A 152 12.57 -2.00 11.32
C SER A 152 11.20 -2.70 11.42
N LYS A 153 10.14 -1.95 11.76
CA LYS A 153 8.74 -2.40 11.76
C LYS A 153 8.01 -1.99 10.48
N TYR A 154 8.24 -0.76 10.01
CA TYR A 154 7.49 -0.20 8.89
C TYR A 154 7.73 -0.95 7.58
N PHE A 155 8.98 -1.36 7.33
CA PHE A 155 9.35 -2.04 6.08
C PHE A 155 9.29 -3.58 6.17
N GLN A 156 8.70 -4.16 7.22
CA GLN A 156 8.68 -5.63 7.38
C GLN A 156 7.94 -6.34 6.25
N PHE A 157 6.88 -5.73 5.71
CA PHE A 157 6.11 -6.27 4.58
C PHE A 157 6.93 -6.49 3.30
N LEU A 158 8.09 -5.84 3.17
CA LEU A 158 9.00 -6.03 2.03
C LEU A 158 9.89 -7.26 2.19
N LYS A 159 10.03 -7.78 3.41
CA LYS A 159 10.78 -9.02 3.64
C LYS A 159 9.88 -10.17 3.21
N ALA A 160 10.39 -11.01 2.30
CA ALA A 160 9.67 -12.20 1.83
C ALA A 160 9.14 -12.97 3.05
N LYS A 161 7.82 -13.21 3.08
CA LYS A 161 7.18 -14.10 4.06
C LYS A 161 7.30 -15.54 3.59
#